data_AF-A0A4Y7IJX1-F1
#
_entry.id   AF-A0A4Y7IJX1-F1
#
_cell.length_a   1.000
_cell.length_b   1.000
_cell.length_c   1.000
_cell.angle_alpha   90.00
_cell.angle_beta   90.00
_cell.angle_gamma   90.00
#
_symmetry.space_group_name_H-M   'P 1'
#
loop_
_entity.id
_entity.type
_entity.pdbx_description
1 polymer ?
#
loop_
_entity_poly.entity_id
_entity_poly.type
_entity_poly.pdbx_seq_one_letter_code
_entity_poly.pdbx_strand_id
1 'polypeptide(L)'
;MLAEMPEVSELHPVPDAHVPVMKFKFSGVSIDLLYARLSLPVVPEDLDISQDAILQNVDDQTVRSLNGCRVTDKLLHLVPNIQSFRTTLRCMRFWQSVAEFILMLQGFLVV
;
A
#
# COMPACT_ATOMS: atom_id res chain seq x y z
N MET A 1 15.07 15.92 -6.31
CA MET A 1 15.50 14.57 -5.87
C MET A 1 14.94 13.46 -6.75
N LEU A 2 13.70 12.97 -6.61
CA LEU A 2 13.22 11.83 -7.44
C LEU A 2 13.28 12.08 -8.96
N ALA A 3 12.84 13.24 -9.42
CA ALA A 3 12.86 13.60 -10.85
C ALA A 3 14.28 13.73 -11.44
N GLU A 4 15.31 13.81 -10.60
CA GLU A 4 16.72 13.96 -11.02
C GLU A 4 17.46 12.61 -11.00
N MET A 5 16.82 11.55 -10.49
CA MET A 5 17.42 10.21 -10.40
C MET A 5 17.29 9.49 -11.75
N PRO A 6 18.39 9.02 -12.37
CA PRO A 6 18.34 8.35 -13.67
C PRO A 6 17.57 7.02 -13.65
N GLU A 7 17.42 6.40 -12.48
CA GLU A 7 16.66 5.16 -12.29
C GLU A 7 15.14 5.38 -12.27
N VAL A 8 14.69 6.63 -12.10
CA VAL A 8 13.27 6.97 -11.99
C VAL A 8 12.69 7.27 -13.38
N SER A 9 11.60 6.60 -13.72
CA SER A 9 10.79 6.88 -14.91
C SER A 9 9.31 6.92 -14.55
N GLU A 10 8.47 7.41 -15.46
CA GLU A 10 7.00 7.45 -15.28
C GLU A 10 6.54 8.15 -13.99
N LEU A 11 7.26 9.18 -13.53
CA LEU A 11 6.93 9.94 -12.33
C LEU A 11 5.61 10.70 -12.51
N HIS A 12 4.61 10.32 -11.71
CA HIS A 12 3.24 10.82 -11.77
C HIS A 12 2.66 11.04 -10.36
N PRO A 13 2.69 12.28 -9.84
CA PRO A 13 2.04 12.61 -8.58
C PRO A 13 0.51 12.72 -8.74
N VAL A 14 -0.22 12.17 -7.77
CA VAL A 14 -1.70 12.20 -7.70
C VAL A 14 -2.13 12.76 -6.33
N PRO A 15 -2.07 14.08 -6.12
CA PRO A 15 -2.34 14.70 -4.82
C PRO A 15 -3.84 14.68 -4.44
N ASP A 16 -4.74 14.69 -5.43
CA ASP A 16 -6.19 14.79 -5.22
C ASP A 16 -6.89 13.42 -5.01
N ALA A 17 -6.10 12.33 -4.95
CA ALA A 17 -6.63 11.01 -4.64
C ALA A 17 -7.12 10.93 -3.18
N HIS A 18 -8.01 9.98 -2.89
CA HIS A 18 -8.48 9.72 -1.52
C HIS A 18 -7.33 9.49 -0.53
N VAL A 19 -6.28 8.80 -1.00
CA VAL A 19 -4.97 8.74 -0.36
C VAL A 19 -3.96 9.33 -1.33
N PRO A 20 -3.36 10.50 -1.02
CA PRO A 20 -2.36 11.12 -1.88
C PRO A 20 -1.18 10.18 -2.14
N VAL A 21 -0.81 10.02 -3.40
CA VAL A 21 0.22 9.07 -3.82
C VAL A 21 1.08 9.63 -4.95
N MET A 22 2.37 9.34 -4.91
CA MET A 22 3.28 9.58 -6.03
C MET A 22 3.64 8.25 -6.66
N LYS A 23 3.22 8.04 -7.91
CA LYS A 23 3.49 6.81 -8.65
C LYS A 23 4.70 7.01 -9.54
N PHE A 24 5.57 6.03 -9.62
CA PHE A 24 6.72 6.05 -10.54
C PHE A 24 7.24 4.64 -10.77
N LYS A 25 8.17 4.48 -11.70
CA LYS A 25 9.00 3.30 -11.83
C LYS A 25 10.40 3.60 -11.36
N PHE A 26 10.95 2.74 -10.51
CA PHE A 26 12.35 2.78 -10.10
C PHE A 26 13.05 1.53 -10.65
N SER A 27 14.03 1.72 -11.54
CA SER A 27 14.71 0.61 -12.24
C SER A 27 13.73 -0.39 -12.89
N GLY A 28 12.61 0.11 -13.42
CA GLY A 28 11.56 -0.69 -14.06
C GLY A 28 10.50 -1.27 -13.10
N VAL A 29 10.66 -1.13 -11.78
CA VAL A 29 9.69 -1.58 -10.78
C VAL A 29 8.71 -0.46 -10.45
N SER A 30 7.41 -0.70 -10.58
CA SER A 30 6.37 0.25 -10.18
C SER A 30 6.33 0.45 -8.67
N ILE A 31 6.38 1.70 -8.23
CA ILE A 31 6.33 2.14 -6.83
C ILE A 31 5.21 3.15 -6.67
N ASP A 32 4.35 2.89 -5.70
CA ASP A 32 3.35 3.83 -5.19
C ASP A 32 3.86 4.38 -3.84
N LEU A 33 4.35 5.62 -3.85
CA LEU A 33 4.92 6.28 -2.66
C LEU A 33 3.85 7.15 -1.99
N LEU A 34 3.50 6.79 -0.75
CA LEU A 34 2.58 7.53 0.11
C LEU A 34 3.35 8.50 1.02
N TYR A 35 2.64 9.50 1.53
CA TYR A 35 3.17 10.47 2.49
C TYR A 35 2.28 10.55 3.74
N ALA A 36 2.93 10.66 4.90
CA ALA A 36 2.30 10.78 6.21
C ALA A 36 3.10 11.75 7.07
N ARG A 37 2.44 12.76 7.64
CA ARG A 37 3.09 13.76 8.51
C ARG A 37 2.70 13.52 9.96
N LEU A 38 3.63 12.97 10.74
CA LEU A 38 3.41 12.69 12.16
C LEU A 38 3.53 13.96 13.01
N SER A 39 2.82 13.97 14.13
CA SER A 39 2.91 15.02 15.16
C SER A 39 4.10 14.83 16.08
N LEU A 40 5.27 14.59 15.48
CA LEU A 40 6.56 14.40 16.15
C LEU A 40 7.58 15.39 15.58
N PRO A 41 8.42 16.02 16.42
CA PRO A 41 9.45 16.95 15.94
C PRO A 41 10.58 16.24 15.18
N VAL A 42 10.84 14.98 15.52
CA VAL A 42 11.84 14.10 14.90
C VAL A 42 11.22 12.70 14.81
N VAL A 43 11.42 12.02 13.69
CA VAL A 43 11.00 10.63 13.51
C VAL A 43 12.14 9.73 14.00
N PRO A 44 11.96 8.97 15.09
CA PRO A 44 13.00 8.05 15.57
C PRO A 44 13.12 6.83 14.63
N GLU A 45 14.31 6.22 14.56
CA GLU A 45 14.57 5.08 13.67
C GLU A 45 13.78 3.82 14.07
N ASP A 46 13.47 3.66 15.36
CA ASP A 46 12.74 2.55 15.95
C ASP A 46 11.24 2.83 16.13
N LEU A 47 10.71 3.83 15.42
CA LEU A 47 9.30 4.21 15.52
C LEU A 47 8.36 3.04 15.16
N ASP A 48 7.59 2.58 16.15
CA ASP A 48 6.51 1.63 15.93
C ASP A 48 5.22 2.33 15.48
N ILE A 49 4.95 2.27 14.18
CA ILE A 49 3.74 2.86 13.58
C ILE A 49 2.46 2.06 13.90
N SER A 50 2.53 0.90 14.55
CA SER A 50 1.36 0.09 14.90
C SER A 50 0.58 0.64 16.11
N GLN A 51 1.21 1.48 16.92
CA GLN A 51 0.62 2.10 18.11
C GLN A 51 -0.44 3.14 17.73
N ASP A 52 -1.60 3.11 18.38
CA ASP A 52 -2.70 4.05 18.07
C ASP A 52 -2.34 5.51 18.41
N ALA A 53 -1.39 5.73 19.32
CA ALA A 53 -0.87 7.06 19.68
C ALA A 53 -0.30 7.84 18.47
N ILE A 54 0.21 7.14 17.45
CA ILE A 54 0.77 7.74 16.23
C ILE A 54 -0.30 8.51 15.42
N LEU A 55 -1.58 8.18 15.63
CA LEU A 55 -2.70 8.80 14.93
C LEU A 55 -3.25 10.04 15.68
N GLN A 56 -2.65 10.43 16.80
CA GLN A 56 -3.09 11.61 17.54
C GLN A 56 -2.63 12.90 16.87
N ASN A 57 -3.53 13.87 16.74
CA ASN A 57 -3.27 15.20 16.18
C ASN A 57 -2.72 15.21 14.75
N VAL A 58 -2.94 14.15 13.96
CA VAL A 58 -2.59 14.13 12.52
C VAL A 58 -3.83 14.39 11.67
N ASP A 59 -3.63 14.84 10.43
CA ASP A 59 -4.71 15.07 9.48
C ASP A 59 -5.26 13.76 8.89
N ASP A 60 -6.47 13.82 8.33
CA ASP A 60 -7.15 12.64 7.76
C ASP A 60 -6.37 11.97 6.62
N GLN A 61 -5.60 12.73 5.82
CA GLN A 61 -4.80 12.13 4.74
C GLN A 61 -3.66 11.30 5.34
N THR A 62 -2.99 11.82 6.37
CA THR A 62 -1.98 11.07 7.13
C THR A 62 -2.56 9.80 7.75
N VAL A 63 -3.76 9.85 8.35
CA VAL A 63 -4.43 8.64 8.88
C VAL A 63 -4.64 7.61 7.78
N ARG A 64 -5.15 8.04 6.62
CA ARG A 64 -5.40 7.15 5.47
C ARG A 64 -4.11 6.56 4.90
N SER A 65 -3.05 7.36 4.79
CA SER A 65 -1.74 6.90 4.31
C SER A 65 -1.11 5.85 5.22
N LEU A 66 -1.25 6.00 6.54
CA LEU A 66 -0.68 5.05 7.51
C LEU A 66 -1.47 3.73 7.63
N ASN A 67 -2.77 3.75 7.33
CA ASN A 67 -3.63 2.58 7.50
C ASN A 67 -3.15 1.36 6.72
N GLY A 68 -2.62 1.53 5.50
CA GLY A 68 -2.15 0.40 4.68
C GLY A 68 -1.09 -0.45 5.38
N CYS A 69 -0.04 0.20 5.90
CA CYS A 69 1.02 -0.47 6.65
C CYS A 69 0.49 -1.06 7.96
N ARG A 70 -0.24 -0.26 8.74
CA ARG A 70 -0.78 -0.68 10.05
C ARG A 70 -1.70 -1.90 9.96
N VAL A 71 -2.60 -1.94 8.97
CA VAL A 71 -3.50 -3.08 8.76
C VAL A 71 -2.71 -4.32 8.35
N THR A 72 -1.74 -4.17 7.44
CA THR A 72 -0.89 -5.28 7.01
C THR A 72 -0.11 -5.88 8.18
N ASP A 73 0.51 -5.03 9.00
CA ASP A 73 1.28 -5.48 10.16
C ASP A 73 0.39 -6.15 11.20
N LYS A 74 -0.77 -5.56 11.53
CA LYS A 74 -1.74 -6.19 12.44
C LYS A 74 -2.19 -7.55 11.91
N LEU A 75 -2.47 -7.67 10.61
CA LEU A 75 -2.88 -8.93 10.00
C LEU A 75 -1.77 -9.99 10.14
N LEU A 76 -0.52 -9.62 9.88
CA LEU A 76 0.63 -10.54 10.01
C LEU A 76 0.86 -11.00 11.46
N HIS A 77 0.54 -10.16 12.45
CA HIS A 77 0.59 -10.55 13.87
C HIS A 77 -0.57 -11.47 14.30
N LEU A 78 -1.73 -11.37 13.64
CA LEU A 78 -2.92 -12.14 14.00
C LEU A 78 -2.93 -13.55 13.38
N VAL A 79 -2.16 -13.79 12.31
CA VAL A 79 -2.15 -15.10 11.65
C VAL A 79 -1.20 -16.07 12.38
N PRO A 80 -1.65 -17.30 12.71
CA PRO A 80 -0.83 -18.26 13.45
C PRO A 80 0.32 -18.82 12.61
N ASN A 81 0.21 -18.78 11.27
CA ASN A 81 1.27 -19.21 10.36
C ASN A 81 1.29 -18.31 9.12
N ILE A 82 2.31 -17.44 9.03
CA ILE A 82 2.47 -16.47 7.95
C ILE A 82 2.69 -17.17 6.60
N GLN A 83 3.39 -18.31 6.56
CA GLN A 83 3.69 -19.01 5.31
C GLN A 83 2.45 -19.68 4.71
N SER A 84 1.64 -20.32 5.54
CA SER A 84 0.33 -20.86 5.14
C SER A 84 -0.58 -19.74 4.69
N PHE A 85 -0.67 -18.64 5.46
CA PHE A 85 -1.46 -17.46 5.07
C PHE A 85 -1.05 -16.91 3.70
N ARG A 86 0.25 -16.72 3.44
CA ARG A 86 0.77 -16.25 2.15
C ARG A 86 0.42 -17.20 1.00
N THR A 87 0.58 -18.50 1.22
CA THR A 87 0.23 -19.52 0.21
C THR A 87 -1.26 -19.48 -0.11
N THR A 88 -2.12 -19.50 0.91
CA THR A 88 -3.57 -19.41 0.75
C THR A 88 -3.98 -18.12 0.03
N LEU A 89 -3.41 -16.97 0.40
CA LEU A 89 -3.72 -15.69 -0.24
C LEU A 89 -3.31 -15.67 -1.72
N ARG A 90 -2.18 -16.29 -2.08
CA ARG A 90 -1.76 -16.45 -3.49
C ARG A 90 -2.74 -17.32 -4.27
N CYS A 91 -3.18 -18.44 -3.69
CA CYS A 91 -4.18 -19.31 -4.31
C CYS A 91 -5.52 -18.58 -4.52
N MET A 92 -5.98 -17.81 -3.53
CA MET A 92 -7.20 -17.01 -3.63
C MET A 92 -7.11 -15.93 -4.71
N ARG A 93 -5.99 -15.18 -4.78
CA ARG A 93 -5.78 -14.18 -5.84
C ARG A 93 -5.75 -14.81 -7.23
N PHE A 94 -5.06 -15.94 -7.39
CA PHE A 94 -5.04 -16.66 -8.65
C PHE A 94 -6.44 -17.16 -9.05
N TRP A 95 -7.18 -17.74 -8.11
CA TRP A 95 -8.56 -18.17 -8.34
C TRP A 95 -9.45 -17.02 -8.80
N GLN A 96 -9.35 -15.86 -8.15
CA GLN A 96 -10.08 -14.66 -8.56
C GLN A 96 -9.77 -14.26 -10.00
N SER A 97 -8.49 -14.19 -10.38
CA SER A 97 -8.10 -13.83 -11.75
C SER A 97 -8.60 -14.83 -12.80
N VAL A 98 -8.61 -16.13 -12.48
CA VAL A 98 -9.18 -17.16 -13.36
C VAL A 98 -10.70 -16.99 -13.48
N ALA A 99 -11.40 -16.71 -12.38
CA ALA A 99 -12.84 -16.47 -12.40
C ALA A 99 -13.20 -15.23 -13.22
N GLU A 100 -12.48 -14.12 -13.04
CA GLU A 100 -12.63 -12.88 -13.83
C GLU A 100 -12.44 -13.14 -15.33
N PHE A 101 -11.40 -13.91 -15.69
CA PHE A 101 -11.16 -14.29 -17.08
C PHE A 101 -12.31 -15.11 -17.67
N ILE A 102 -12.84 -16.09 -16.93
CA ILE A 102 -13.98 -16.91 -17.38
C ILE A 102 -15.24 -16.05 -17.55
N LEU A 103 -15.53 -15.16 -16.60
CA LEU A 103 -16.68 -14.25 -16.69
C LEU A 103 -16.58 -13.31 -17.90
N MET A 104 -15.38 -12.79 -18.17
CA MET A 104 -15.11 -11.98 -19.36
C MET A 104 -15.38 -12.77 -20.66
N LEU A 105 -14.96 -14.03 -20.75
CA LEU A 105 -15.26 -14.89 -21.91
C LEU A 105 -16.76 -15.14 -22.11
N GLN A 106 -17.52 -15.13 -21.01
CA GLN A 106 -18.98 -15.30 -21.02
C GLN A 106 -19.75 -13.99 -21.28
N GLY A 107 -19.04 -12.87 -21.50
CA GLY A 107 -19.64 -11.57 -21.79
C GLY A 107 -20.12 -10.81 -20.56
N PHE A 108 -19.74 -11.24 -19.35
CA PHE A 108 -20.01 -10.50 -18.12
C PHE A 108 -18.87 -9.52 -17.83
N LEU A 109 -19.22 -8.25 -17.55
CA LEU A 109 -18.29 -7.27 -17.02
C LEU A 109 -18.17 -7.47 -15.51
N VAL A 110 -16.97 -7.78 -15.02
CA VAL A 110 -16.67 -7.70 -13.59
C VAL A 110 -16.32 -6.24 -13.29
N VAL A 111 -17.24 -5.54 -12.61
CA VAL A 111 -17.05 -4.15 -12.13
C VAL A 111 -16.46 -4.16 -10.74
#